data_AF-A0A968HLI2-F1
#
_entry.id   AF-A0A968HLI2-F1
#
_cell.length_a   1.000
_cell.length_b   1.000
_cell.length_c   1.000
_cell.angle_alpha   90.00
_cell.angle_beta   90.00
_cell.angle_gamma   90.00
#
_symmetry.space_group_name_H-M   'P 1'
#
loop_
_entity.id
_entity.type
_entity.pdbx_description
1 polymer ?
#
loop_
_entity_poly.entity_id
_entity_poly.type
_entity_poly.pdbx_seq_one_letter_code
_entity_poly.pdbx_strand_id
1 'polypeptide(L)'
;MGKVFANGREIVSKGNHGKVVAAFPDVCNSPPSPPAGPVPVPYAASSAAGSLAKGSKRVRIEGKPVGIRDKSYFASSPLGNEAATKSFGANVVTHQVTGKTYFGSWSMDVEVEGHGVLRQGDVTTSNHGSYPGGTPPFPNLSEVQQLALSRVEAGECPCCGNAECAAAFQPGEEPLSMQEFYGMVPGRPDFKPTRLKEHEALKSLKLKDCTCDGKVSPSPPCDVFRAPDTKRKKKIEEEWDRYREWYKKDHHKVHGVELRDSNALLETLLARYSAAEQKAMRATTKLSKTARSANSLAKNFDAMQVAAHQLARINHLTPKEAGGCPTNHNNLQPQQTLCDICQFIDQHITDHWQG
;
A
#
# COMPACT_ATOMS: atom_id res chain seq x y z
N MET A 1 -14.29 2.27 10.06
CA MET A 1 -13.36 1.16 10.31
C MET A 1 -11.97 1.73 10.49
N GLY A 2 -11.55 1.93 11.74
CA GLY A 2 -10.23 2.40 12.14
C GLY A 2 -9.20 1.31 11.90
N LYS A 3 -8.44 1.45 10.81
CA LYS A 3 -7.32 0.55 10.48
C LYS A 3 -6.11 0.95 11.30
N VAL A 4 -5.55 0.01 12.06
CA VAL A 4 -4.31 0.19 12.85
C VAL A 4 -3.20 -0.61 12.20
N PHE A 5 -2.02 -0.04 12.07
CA PHE A 5 -0.91 -0.61 11.32
C PHE A 5 0.30 -0.88 12.21
N ALA A 6 0.98 -2.00 11.97
CA ALA A 6 2.31 -2.29 12.48
C ALA A 6 3.22 -2.56 11.29
N ASN A 7 4.41 -1.97 11.28
CA ASN A 7 5.34 -2.06 10.16
C ASN A 7 4.74 -1.66 8.78
N GLY A 8 3.72 -0.80 8.76
CA GLY A 8 3.04 -0.39 7.52
C GLY A 8 2.07 -1.44 6.98
N ARG A 9 1.78 -2.49 7.75
CA ARG A 9 0.84 -3.56 7.40
C ARG A 9 -0.26 -3.59 8.45
N GLU A 10 -1.51 -3.78 8.02
CA GLU A 10 -2.66 -3.72 8.93
C GLU A 10 -2.54 -4.81 9.99
N ILE A 11 -2.69 -4.45 11.26
CA ILE A 11 -2.67 -5.42 12.37
C ILE A 11 -3.91 -6.30 12.26
N VAL A 12 -3.72 -7.62 12.25
CA VAL A 12 -4.84 -8.59 12.23
C VAL A 12 -5.63 -8.45 13.54
N SER A 13 -6.94 -8.29 13.42
CA SER A 13 -7.85 -8.33 14.56
C SER A 13 -9.08 -9.13 14.18
N LYS A 14 -9.83 -9.63 15.16
CA LYS A 14 -11.07 -10.36 14.86
C LYS A 14 -12.10 -9.51 14.09
N GLY A 15 -11.97 -8.18 14.17
CA GLY A 15 -12.86 -7.24 13.51
C GLY A 15 -12.49 -6.89 12.08
N ASN A 16 -11.29 -7.25 11.62
CA ASN A 16 -10.83 -6.83 10.29
C ASN A 16 -10.92 -7.94 9.24
N HIS A 17 -10.48 -7.58 8.03
CA HIS A 17 -10.69 -8.36 6.81
C HIS A 17 -9.45 -9.14 6.36
N GLY A 18 -8.56 -9.54 7.28
CA GLY A 18 -7.47 -10.47 6.94
C GLY A 18 -8.04 -11.81 6.48
N LYS A 19 -7.60 -12.33 5.33
CA LYS A 19 -8.02 -13.61 4.77
C LYS A 19 -6.84 -14.35 4.16
N VAL A 20 -6.82 -15.66 4.35
CA VAL A 20 -6.05 -16.60 3.52
C VAL A 20 -7.04 -17.16 2.51
N VAL A 21 -6.79 -16.97 1.22
CA VAL A 21 -7.72 -17.40 0.18
C VAL A 21 -7.01 -18.40 -0.71
N ALA A 22 -7.65 -19.55 -0.91
CA ALA A 22 -7.19 -20.61 -1.79
C ALA A 22 -5.71 -21.01 -1.60
N ALA A 23 -5.27 -21.14 -0.35
CA ALA A 23 -3.95 -21.69 -0.04
C ALA A 23 -3.88 -23.12 -0.61
N PHE A 24 -2.98 -23.32 -1.56
CA PHE A 24 -2.93 -24.51 -2.41
C PHE A 24 -1.47 -24.97 -2.62
N PRO A 25 -1.20 -26.27 -2.77
CA PRO A 25 -2.14 -27.38 -2.59
C PRO A 25 -2.30 -27.81 -1.12
N ASP A 26 -3.53 -28.17 -0.73
CA ASP A 26 -3.87 -28.94 0.48
C ASP A 26 -4.21 -30.38 0.06
N VAL A 27 -3.22 -31.28 0.06
CA VAL A 27 -3.41 -32.64 -0.50
C VAL A 27 -4.14 -33.54 0.48
N CYS A 28 -5.36 -33.94 0.13
CA CYS A 28 -6.20 -34.83 0.92
C CYS A 28 -6.58 -36.10 0.18
N ASN A 29 -6.56 -37.22 0.90
CA ASN A 29 -7.02 -38.52 0.41
C ASN A 29 -8.54 -38.53 0.25
N SER A 30 -8.97 -38.86 -0.96
CA SER A 30 -10.36 -38.81 -1.39
C SER A 30 -10.80 -40.13 -2.03
N PRO A 31 -12.11 -40.41 -2.18
CA PRO A 31 -12.61 -41.64 -2.77
C PRO A 31 -12.02 -41.94 -4.17
N PRO A 32 -12.04 -43.20 -4.64
CA PRO A 32 -12.77 -44.36 -4.12
C PRO A 32 -12.05 -45.14 -3.00
N SER A 33 -12.81 -45.97 -2.26
CA SER A 33 -12.26 -46.92 -1.27
C SER A 33 -11.56 -48.13 -1.94
N PRO A 34 -10.81 -48.97 -1.21
CA PRO A 34 -10.22 -50.21 -1.73
C PRO A 34 -11.22 -51.09 -2.52
N PRO A 35 -10.78 -51.83 -3.56
CA PRO A 35 -9.40 -52.16 -3.90
C PRO A 35 -8.62 -51.10 -4.70
N ALA A 36 -9.28 -50.05 -5.20
CA ALA A 36 -8.60 -48.96 -5.92
C ALA A 36 -7.71 -48.10 -5.00
N GLY A 37 -8.12 -47.95 -3.74
CA GLY A 37 -7.40 -47.15 -2.73
C GLY A 37 -7.66 -45.65 -2.87
N PRO A 38 -7.53 -44.88 -1.77
CA PRO A 38 -7.80 -43.45 -1.81
C PRO A 38 -6.80 -42.70 -2.69
N VAL A 39 -7.29 -41.68 -3.40
CA VAL A 39 -6.48 -40.86 -4.31
C VAL A 39 -6.09 -39.55 -3.62
N PRO A 40 -4.80 -39.17 -3.61
CA PRO A 40 -4.37 -37.85 -3.15
C PRO A 40 -4.89 -36.77 -4.11
N VAL A 41 -5.78 -35.91 -3.63
CA VAL A 41 -6.38 -34.82 -4.41
C VAL A 41 -5.96 -33.47 -3.78
N PRO A 42 -5.43 -32.52 -4.55
CA PRO A 42 -5.08 -31.20 -4.04
C PRO A 42 -6.32 -30.31 -3.93
N TYR A 43 -6.57 -29.78 -2.74
CA TYR A 43 -7.66 -28.83 -2.44
C TYR A 43 -7.10 -27.43 -2.15
N ALA A 44 -7.99 -26.43 -2.14
CA ALA A 44 -7.65 -25.05 -1.85
C ALA A 44 -8.27 -24.64 -0.50
N ALA A 45 -7.42 -24.26 0.46
CA ALA A 45 -7.84 -23.90 1.81
C ALA A 45 -8.04 -22.39 1.99
N SER A 46 -9.17 -21.96 2.57
CA SER A 46 -9.45 -20.55 2.84
C SER A 46 -9.85 -20.32 4.31
N SER A 47 -9.36 -19.22 4.89
CA SER A 47 -9.67 -18.82 6.26
C SER A 47 -9.69 -17.29 6.41
N ALA A 48 -10.29 -16.78 7.49
CA ALA A 48 -10.55 -15.35 7.64
C ALA A 48 -10.44 -14.88 9.09
N ALA A 49 -10.06 -13.61 9.27
CA ALA A 49 -9.86 -12.97 10.57
C ALA A 49 -11.13 -12.88 11.42
N GLY A 50 -12.32 -12.96 10.81
CA GLY A 50 -13.57 -13.12 11.56
C GLY A 50 -13.59 -14.36 12.48
N SER A 51 -12.83 -15.41 12.13
CA SER A 51 -12.66 -16.62 12.94
C SER A 51 -11.43 -16.59 13.86
N LEU A 52 -10.76 -15.43 14.00
CA LEU A 52 -9.60 -15.27 14.88
C LEU A 52 -9.96 -15.70 16.31
N ALA A 53 -9.22 -16.69 16.79
CA ALA A 53 -9.30 -17.21 18.15
C ALA A 53 -8.00 -16.90 18.90
N LYS A 54 -8.08 -16.88 20.23
CA LYS A 54 -6.93 -16.66 21.12
C LYS A 54 -6.15 -15.35 20.82
N GLY A 55 -6.86 -14.29 20.45
CA GLY A 55 -6.32 -12.94 20.36
C GLY A 55 -5.98 -12.33 21.73
N SER A 56 -5.43 -11.12 21.70
CA SER A 56 -5.11 -10.30 22.88
C SER A 56 -6.32 -10.15 23.81
N LYS A 57 -6.05 -10.18 25.11
CA LYS A 57 -7.07 -10.00 26.16
C LYS A 57 -7.31 -8.52 26.46
N ARG A 58 -6.27 -7.69 26.36
CA ARG A 58 -6.27 -6.27 26.78
C ARG A 58 -6.38 -5.31 25.61
N VAL A 59 -5.64 -5.56 24.53
CA VAL A 59 -5.57 -4.66 23.38
C VAL A 59 -6.61 -5.06 22.35
N ARG A 60 -7.41 -4.07 21.95
CA ARG A 60 -8.50 -4.24 21.00
C ARG A 60 -8.43 -3.16 19.93
N ILE A 61 -8.73 -3.55 18.70
CA ILE A 61 -8.98 -2.64 17.58
C ILE A 61 -10.49 -2.67 17.36
N GLU A 62 -11.16 -1.52 17.46
CA GLU A 62 -12.62 -1.39 17.36
C GLU A 62 -13.38 -2.38 18.28
N GLY A 63 -12.88 -2.54 19.51
CA GLY A 63 -13.48 -3.46 20.49
C GLY A 63 -13.26 -4.95 20.20
N LYS A 64 -12.52 -5.32 19.15
CA LYS A 64 -12.20 -6.70 18.78
C LYS A 64 -10.74 -7.05 19.12
N PRO A 65 -10.46 -8.27 19.59
CA PRO A 65 -9.11 -8.65 20.02
C PRO A 65 -8.12 -8.68 18.85
N VAL A 66 -6.89 -8.24 19.13
CA VAL A 66 -5.75 -8.24 18.20
C VAL A 66 -5.12 -9.63 18.11
N GLY A 67 -4.67 -10.05 16.93
CA GLY A 67 -3.89 -11.26 16.73
C GLY A 67 -2.47 -11.11 17.26
N ILE A 68 -2.02 -12.06 18.07
CA ILE A 68 -0.69 -12.08 18.66
C ILE A 68 0.03 -13.39 18.36
N ARG A 69 1.34 -13.28 18.14
CA ARG A 69 2.27 -14.39 17.84
C ARG A 69 2.09 -15.58 18.79
N ASP A 70 2.26 -16.78 18.24
CA ASP A 70 2.28 -18.10 18.93
C ASP A 70 1.02 -18.46 19.72
N LYS A 71 -0.01 -17.60 19.72
CA LYS A 71 -1.28 -17.84 20.42
C LYS A 71 -2.46 -17.81 19.47
N SER A 72 -2.51 -16.79 18.62
CA SER A 72 -3.67 -16.56 17.76
C SER A 72 -3.64 -17.42 16.49
N TYR A 73 -4.82 -17.81 16.02
CA TYR A 73 -5.04 -18.58 14.79
C TYR A 73 -6.42 -18.30 14.22
N PHE A 74 -6.61 -18.56 12.93
CA PHE A 74 -7.95 -18.60 12.33
C PHE A 74 -8.55 -19.98 12.53
N ALA A 75 -9.76 -20.02 13.10
CA ALA A 75 -10.53 -21.23 13.37
C ALA A 75 -11.65 -21.41 12.32
N SER A 76 -11.35 -21.12 11.06
CA SER A 76 -12.34 -21.19 9.98
C SER A 76 -12.79 -22.63 9.74
N SER A 77 -14.10 -22.81 9.64
CA SER A 77 -14.76 -24.01 9.16
C SER A 77 -16.06 -23.54 8.49
N PRO A 78 -16.33 -23.89 7.22
CA PRO A 78 -15.51 -24.73 6.33
C PRO A 78 -14.18 -24.09 5.92
N LEU A 79 -13.23 -24.93 5.51
CA LEU A 79 -11.90 -24.55 5.02
C LEU A 79 -11.75 -24.74 3.49
N GLY A 80 -12.57 -25.57 2.85
CA GLY A 80 -12.49 -25.88 1.41
C GLY A 80 -12.09 -27.33 1.08
N ASN A 81 -11.79 -28.13 2.11
CA ASN A 81 -11.38 -29.54 1.99
C ASN A 81 -12.53 -30.51 2.29
N GLU A 82 -13.76 -30.03 2.49
CA GLU A 82 -14.89 -30.83 3.00
C GLU A 82 -15.29 -32.00 2.08
N ALA A 83 -14.88 -31.97 0.81
CA ALA A 83 -15.04 -33.09 -0.11
C ALA A 83 -14.09 -34.27 0.17
N ALA A 84 -13.04 -34.07 0.98
CA ALA A 84 -12.15 -35.14 1.41
C ALA A 84 -12.79 -36.02 2.48
N THR A 85 -12.40 -37.29 2.51
CA THR A 85 -13.01 -38.27 3.41
C THR A 85 -12.11 -38.56 4.60
N LYS A 86 -12.59 -38.28 5.82
CA LYS A 86 -11.83 -38.53 7.05
C LYS A 86 -11.43 -40.00 7.24
N SER A 87 -12.30 -40.95 6.88
CA SER A 87 -12.01 -42.38 6.96
C SER A 87 -10.91 -42.85 6.00
N PHE A 88 -10.49 -42.01 5.04
CA PHE A 88 -9.36 -42.27 4.13
C PHE A 88 -8.07 -41.58 4.58
N GLY A 89 -8.04 -41.08 5.82
CA GLY A 89 -6.88 -40.42 6.41
C GLY A 89 -6.81 -38.92 6.14
N ALA A 90 -7.75 -38.33 5.38
CA ALA A 90 -7.84 -36.90 5.08
C ALA A 90 -6.53 -36.31 4.52
N ASN A 91 -6.12 -35.11 4.95
CA ASN A 91 -4.85 -34.51 4.54
C ASN A 91 -3.67 -35.46 4.81
N VAL A 92 -2.77 -35.62 3.84
CA VAL A 92 -1.67 -36.59 3.87
C VAL A 92 -0.60 -36.28 4.93
N VAL A 93 -0.57 -35.06 5.48
CA VAL A 93 0.36 -34.60 6.52
C VAL A 93 -0.34 -34.51 7.88
N THR A 94 -1.48 -33.83 7.93
CA THR A 94 -2.11 -33.43 9.20
C THR A 94 -3.24 -34.36 9.63
N HIS A 95 -3.68 -35.26 8.75
CA HIS A 95 -4.85 -36.11 8.92
C HIS A 95 -6.13 -35.34 9.30
N GLN A 96 -6.23 -34.07 8.89
CA GLN A 96 -7.41 -33.23 9.07
C GLN A 96 -8.12 -32.99 7.75
N VAL A 97 -9.45 -32.94 7.82
CA VAL A 97 -10.28 -32.37 6.75
C VAL A 97 -10.35 -30.87 6.96
N THR A 98 -10.65 -30.42 8.17
CA THR A 98 -10.64 -29.00 8.54
C THR A 98 -9.76 -28.79 9.77
N GLY A 99 -8.79 -27.90 9.65
CA GLY A 99 -7.83 -27.57 10.70
C GLY A 99 -7.64 -26.06 10.84
N LYS A 100 -6.86 -25.66 11.86
CA LYS A 100 -6.58 -24.25 12.12
C LYS A 100 -5.61 -23.69 11.08
N THR A 101 -5.66 -22.38 10.84
CA THR A 101 -4.61 -21.65 10.12
C THR A 101 -3.74 -20.89 11.12
N TYR A 102 -2.45 -21.21 11.16
CA TYR A 102 -1.47 -20.56 12.03
C TYR A 102 -0.56 -19.62 11.23
N PHE A 103 -0.04 -18.61 11.93
CA PHE A 103 0.88 -17.63 11.38
C PHE A 103 2.32 -18.07 11.62
N GLY A 104 3.12 -18.05 10.55
CA GLY A 104 4.56 -18.30 10.56
C GLY A 104 5.40 -17.02 10.56
N SER A 105 4.79 -15.83 10.47
CA SER A 105 5.48 -14.54 10.63
C SER A 105 4.62 -13.52 11.40
N TRP A 106 5.28 -12.50 11.95
CA TRP A 106 4.68 -11.46 12.80
C TRP A 106 5.58 -10.21 12.82
N SER A 107 5.12 -9.14 13.49
CA SER A 107 5.93 -7.94 13.73
C SER A 107 7.08 -8.19 14.69
N MET A 108 8.29 -7.78 14.31
CA MET A 108 9.51 -7.99 15.11
C MET A 108 9.76 -6.88 16.15
N ASP A 109 9.01 -5.79 16.11
CA ASP A 109 9.24 -4.57 16.89
C ASP A 109 7.96 -3.97 17.50
N VAL A 110 6.77 -4.33 16.98
CA VAL A 110 5.48 -3.96 17.56
C VAL A 110 4.90 -5.16 18.30
N GLU A 111 4.82 -5.04 19.61
CA GLU A 111 4.34 -6.09 20.49
C GLU A 111 3.07 -5.70 21.22
N VAL A 112 2.19 -6.68 21.40
CA VAL A 112 1.01 -6.61 22.26
C VAL A 112 1.10 -7.75 23.27
N GLU A 113 1.06 -7.38 24.55
CA GLU A 113 1.19 -8.33 25.65
C GLU A 113 2.51 -9.14 25.63
N GLY A 114 3.60 -8.53 25.16
CA GLY A 114 4.92 -9.17 25.06
C GLY A 114 5.03 -10.16 23.89
N HIS A 115 4.11 -10.07 22.92
CA HIS A 115 4.11 -10.90 21.71
C HIS A 115 4.01 -10.02 20.48
N GLY A 116 4.82 -10.30 19.46
CA GLY A 116 4.71 -9.64 18.16
C GLY A 116 3.29 -9.70 17.61
N VAL A 117 2.80 -8.58 17.10
CA VAL A 117 1.46 -8.53 16.51
C VAL A 117 1.43 -9.22 15.15
N LEU A 118 0.33 -9.91 14.86
CA LEU A 118 0.07 -10.46 13.54
C LEU A 118 -0.39 -9.35 12.60
N ARG A 119 0.07 -9.37 11.35
CA ARG A 119 -0.22 -8.35 10.34
C ARG A 119 -0.73 -8.99 9.05
N GLN A 120 -1.43 -8.19 8.25
CA GLN A 120 -1.68 -8.48 6.85
C GLN A 120 -0.36 -8.81 6.14
N GLY A 121 -0.37 -9.75 5.21
CA GLY A 121 0.79 -10.30 4.50
C GLY A 121 1.62 -11.28 5.31
N ASP A 122 1.30 -11.51 6.60
CA ASP A 122 2.08 -12.45 7.40
C ASP A 122 1.77 -13.84 6.88
N VAL A 123 2.83 -14.63 6.74
CA VAL A 123 2.76 -15.94 6.11
C VAL A 123 2.05 -16.88 7.06
N THR A 124 1.21 -17.74 6.51
CA THR A 124 0.40 -18.71 7.25
C THR A 124 0.53 -20.08 6.63
N THR A 125 0.20 -21.11 7.41
CA THR A 125 -0.05 -22.46 6.88
C THR A 125 -1.42 -22.91 7.39
N SER A 126 -2.16 -23.63 6.55
CA SER A 126 -3.57 -23.98 6.80
C SER A 126 -3.75 -25.46 7.11
N ASN A 127 -4.96 -25.82 7.54
CA ASN A 127 -5.40 -27.20 7.83
C ASN A 127 -4.53 -27.94 8.87
N HIS A 128 -4.14 -27.24 9.94
CA HIS A 128 -3.33 -27.84 11.01
C HIS A 128 -4.12 -28.82 11.88
N GLY A 129 -3.58 -30.03 12.00
CA GLY A 129 -3.76 -30.99 13.11
C GLY A 129 -2.46 -31.34 13.82
N SER A 130 -1.32 -30.99 13.20
CA SER A 130 0.06 -31.13 13.64
C SER A 130 0.90 -30.07 12.91
N TYR A 131 2.16 -29.88 13.31
CA TYR A 131 3.12 -29.09 12.52
C TYR A 131 3.96 -30.04 11.65
N PRO A 132 4.21 -29.75 10.35
CA PRO A 132 3.71 -28.59 9.60
C PRO A 132 2.23 -28.72 9.19
N GLY A 133 1.63 -27.60 8.75
CA GLY A 133 0.26 -27.57 8.23
C GLY A 133 0.09 -28.28 6.88
N GLY A 134 -1.16 -28.44 6.43
CA GLY A 134 -1.52 -29.16 5.21
C GLY A 134 -1.24 -28.40 3.90
N THR A 135 -1.01 -27.08 3.98
CA THR A 135 -0.63 -26.23 2.83
C THR A 135 0.80 -25.72 2.94
N PRO A 136 1.44 -25.38 1.80
CA PRO A 136 2.62 -24.53 1.82
C PRO A 136 2.37 -23.17 2.51
N PRO A 137 3.45 -22.46 2.89
CA PRO A 137 3.36 -21.09 3.39
C PRO A 137 2.62 -20.16 2.41
N PHE A 138 1.57 -19.48 2.89
CA PHE A 138 0.69 -18.61 2.09
C PHE A 138 0.36 -17.30 2.83
N PRO A 139 0.35 -16.13 2.17
CA PRO A 139 0.10 -14.87 2.85
C PRO A 139 -1.37 -14.68 3.27
N ASN A 140 -1.59 -14.10 4.45
CA ASN A 140 -2.89 -13.59 4.89
C ASN A 140 -3.12 -12.15 4.37
N LEU A 141 -3.87 -11.96 3.29
CA LEU A 141 -4.08 -10.66 2.64
C LEU A 141 -5.36 -9.96 3.16
N SER A 142 -5.43 -8.64 3.08
CA SER A 142 -6.70 -7.93 3.33
C SER A 142 -7.62 -8.08 2.13
N GLU A 143 -8.94 -7.97 2.33
CA GLU A 143 -9.94 -7.96 1.26
C GLU A 143 -9.62 -6.93 0.17
N VAL A 144 -9.09 -5.77 0.54
CA VAL A 144 -8.76 -4.71 -0.41
C VAL A 144 -7.51 -5.05 -1.24
N GLN A 145 -6.53 -5.74 -0.65
CA GLN A 145 -5.37 -6.21 -1.40
C GLN A 145 -5.73 -7.38 -2.32
N GLN A 146 -6.65 -8.26 -1.89
CA GLN A 146 -7.19 -9.31 -2.75
C GLN A 146 -7.94 -8.72 -3.94
N LEU A 147 -8.78 -7.72 -3.69
CA LEU A 147 -9.47 -6.98 -4.75
C LEU A 147 -8.48 -6.35 -5.74
N ALA A 148 -7.36 -5.81 -5.25
CA ALA A 148 -6.33 -5.25 -6.10
C ALA A 148 -5.73 -6.33 -7.03
N LEU A 149 -5.39 -7.51 -6.48
CA LEU A 149 -4.82 -8.61 -7.27
C LEU A 149 -5.83 -9.22 -8.25
N SER A 150 -7.10 -9.39 -7.86
CA SER A 150 -8.13 -9.89 -8.78
C SER A 150 -8.37 -8.94 -9.95
N ARG A 151 -8.28 -7.63 -9.69
CA ARG A 151 -8.34 -6.59 -10.74
C ARG A 151 -7.13 -6.65 -11.66
N VAL A 152 -5.93 -6.90 -11.12
CA VAL A 152 -4.73 -7.15 -11.94
C VAL A 152 -4.97 -8.32 -12.89
N GLU A 153 -5.45 -9.46 -12.37
CA GLU A 153 -5.75 -10.66 -13.16
C GLU A 153 -6.82 -10.42 -14.23
N ALA A 154 -7.80 -9.55 -13.94
CA ALA A 154 -8.84 -9.15 -14.89
C ALA A 154 -8.38 -8.10 -15.92
N GLY A 155 -7.13 -7.62 -15.87
CA GLY A 155 -6.65 -6.53 -16.74
C GLY A 155 -7.26 -5.17 -16.41
N GLU A 156 -7.72 -4.97 -15.17
CA GLU A 156 -8.30 -3.74 -14.68
C GLU A 156 -7.28 -2.89 -13.91
N CYS A 157 -7.61 -1.62 -13.65
CA CYS A 157 -6.83 -0.81 -12.72
C CYS A 157 -7.02 -1.31 -11.28
N PRO A 158 -5.97 -1.68 -10.52
CA PRO A 158 -6.12 -2.18 -9.16
C PRO A 158 -6.82 -1.17 -8.25
N CYS A 159 -6.50 0.11 -8.46
CA CYS A 159 -6.99 1.22 -7.65
C CYS A 159 -8.48 1.53 -7.91
N CYS A 160 -8.88 1.84 -9.15
CA CYS A 160 -10.26 2.24 -9.47
C CYS A 160 -11.16 1.11 -9.98
N GLY A 161 -10.61 -0.03 -10.42
CA GLY A 161 -11.36 -1.14 -11.00
C GLY A 161 -11.88 -0.89 -12.42
N ASN A 162 -11.45 0.18 -13.09
CA ASN A 162 -11.84 0.43 -14.48
C ASN A 162 -10.79 -0.16 -15.44
N ALA A 163 -11.24 -0.98 -16.39
CA ALA A 163 -10.42 -1.55 -17.47
C ALA A 163 -9.93 -0.50 -18.48
N GLU A 164 -10.65 0.61 -18.66
CA GLU A 164 -10.30 1.69 -19.58
C GLU A 164 -9.33 2.72 -18.98
N CYS A 165 -9.07 2.62 -17.68
CA CYS A 165 -8.14 3.53 -17.01
C CYS A 165 -6.72 3.36 -17.59
N ALA A 166 -5.99 4.45 -17.81
CA ALA A 166 -4.59 4.36 -18.27
C ALA A 166 -3.68 3.59 -17.30
N ALA A 167 -4.11 3.40 -16.06
CA ALA A 167 -3.46 2.58 -15.03
C ALA A 167 -3.95 1.12 -14.97
N ALA A 168 -4.79 0.67 -15.91
CA ALA A 168 -5.17 -0.74 -16.04
C ALA A 168 -3.97 -1.62 -16.41
N PHE A 169 -3.96 -2.84 -15.86
CA PHE A 169 -2.90 -3.81 -16.16
C PHE A 169 -3.06 -4.37 -17.57
N GLN A 170 -1.94 -4.54 -18.25
CA GLN A 170 -1.90 -5.17 -19.58
C GLN A 170 -1.34 -6.60 -19.49
N PRO A 171 -1.68 -7.50 -20.44
CA PRO A 171 -1.11 -8.84 -20.48
C PRO A 171 0.43 -8.82 -20.45
N GLY A 172 1.02 -9.59 -19.53
CA GLY A 172 2.47 -9.68 -19.34
C GLY A 172 3.06 -8.62 -18.40
N GLU A 173 2.25 -7.72 -17.84
CA GLU A 173 2.69 -6.84 -16.75
C GLU A 173 2.65 -7.58 -15.40
N GLU A 174 3.80 -7.69 -14.74
CA GLU A 174 3.90 -8.30 -13.41
C GLU A 174 3.69 -7.25 -12.30
N PRO A 175 2.82 -7.51 -11.31
CA PRO A 175 2.65 -6.63 -10.17
C PRO A 175 3.90 -6.66 -9.27
N LEU A 176 4.32 -5.48 -8.85
CA LEU A 176 5.40 -5.27 -7.89
C LEU A 176 4.85 -4.63 -6.62
N SER A 177 5.51 -4.90 -5.50
CA SER A 177 5.36 -4.10 -4.29
C SER A 177 6.12 -2.78 -4.41
N MET A 178 5.79 -1.82 -3.54
CA MET A 178 6.56 -0.57 -3.36
C MET A 178 8.04 -0.83 -3.09
N GLN A 179 8.34 -1.83 -2.26
CA GLN A 179 9.72 -2.16 -1.88
C GLN A 179 10.51 -2.67 -3.07
N GLU A 180 9.90 -3.49 -3.92
CA GLU A 180 10.52 -3.95 -5.16
C GLU A 180 10.73 -2.79 -6.11
N PHE A 181 9.69 -1.99 -6.39
CA PHE A 181 9.76 -0.87 -7.33
C PHE A 181 10.84 0.17 -6.97
N TYR A 182 10.98 0.50 -5.69
CA TYR A 182 11.99 1.47 -5.24
C TYR A 182 13.38 0.85 -5.00
N GLY A 183 13.56 -0.46 -5.22
CA GLY A 183 14.87 -1.11 -5.05
C GLY A 183 15.26 -1.33 -3.60
N MET A 184 14.30 -1.59 -2.71
CA MET A 184 14.55 -1.88 -1.29
C MET A 184 14.90 -3.34 -1.01
N VAL A 185 14.70 -4.24 -1.99
CA VAL A 185 14.84 -5.69 -1.82
C VAL A 185 16.24 -6.14 -2.27
N PRO A 186 17.10 -6.66 -1.36
CA PRO A 186 18.42 -7.18 -1.72
C PRO A 186 18.36 -8.31 -2.76
N GLY A 187 19.34 -8.34 -3.65
CA GLY A 187 19.47 -9.40 -4.67
C GLY A 187 18.68 -9.16 -5.96
N ARG A 188 17.84 -8.13 -6.03
CA ARG A 188 17.24 -7.70 -7.31
C ARG A 188 18.21 -6.80 -8.11
N PRO A 189 18.11 -6.79 -9.46
CA PRO A 189 18.96 -5.93 -10.31
C PRO A 189 18.84 -4.44 -10.02
N ASP A 190 17.68 -4.00 -9.52
CA ASP A 190 17.33 -2.63 -9.19
C ASP A 190 17.60 -2.27 -7.71
N PHE A 191 18.30 -3.12 -6.96
CA PHE A 191 18.58 -2.90 -5.54
C PHE A 191 19.43 -1.64 -5.28
N LYS A 192 18.94 -0.80 -4.36
CA LYS A 192 19.57 0.43 -3.88
C LYS A 192 19.92 0.26 -2.39
N PRO A 193 21.21 0.09 -2.03
CA PRO A 193 21.63 -0.32 -0.68
C PRO A 193 21.15 0.56 0.48
N THR A 194 20.91 1.85 0.24
CA THR A 194 20.47 2.80 1.27
C THR A 194 18.96 2.94 1.37
N ARG A 195 18.20 2.49 0.37
CA ARG A 195 16.79 2.86 0.19
C ARG A 195 15.88 2.35 1.31
N LEU A 196 16.11 1.12 1.78
CA LEU A 196 15.33 0.56 2.88
C LEU A 196 15.52 1.38 4.17
N LYS A 197 16.76 1.79 4.47
CA LYS A 197 17.06 2.63 5.64
C LYS A 197 16.45 4.03 5.51
N GLU A 198 16.51 4.61 4.32
CA GLU A 198 15.85 5.90 4.03
C GLU A 198 14.32 5.78 4.24
N HIS A 199 13.70 4.71 3.72
CA HIS A 199 12.27 4.45 3.91
C HIS A 199 11.89 4.29 5.40
N GLU A 200 12.67 3.54 6.16
CA GLU A 200 12.46 3.39 7.61
C GLU A 200 12.59 4.72 8.37
N ALA A 201 13.54 5.56 7.97
CA ALA A 201 13.71 6.90 8.53
C ALA A 201 12.52 7.82 8.21
N LEU A 202 12.07 7.88 6.95
CA LEU A 202 10.90 8.69 6.55
C LEU A 202 9.62 8.23 7.25
N LYS A 203 9.44 6.91 7.38
CA LYS A 203 8.30 6.35 8.11
C LYS A 203 8.35 6.67 9.60
N SER A 204 9.54 6.63 10.20
CA SER A 204 9.74 7.01 11.60
C SER A 204 9.44 8.50 11.81
N LEU A 205 9.86 9.36 10.87
CA LEU A 205 9.57 10.79 10.87
C LEU A 205 8.06 11.04 10.80
N LYS A 206 7.35 10.36 9.88
CA LYS A 206 5.88 10.45 9.82
C LYS A 206 5.24 10.00 11.14
N LEU A 207 5.67 8.87 11.70
CA LEU A 207 5.06 8.32 12.90
C LEU A 207 5.21 9.26 14.11
N LYS A 208 6.33 9.97 14.22
CA LYS A 208 6.66 10.79 15.39
C LYS A 208 6.22 12.24 15.26
N ASP A 209 6.37 12.82 14.06
CA ASP A 209 6.30 14.28 13.87
C ASP A 209 5.14 14.71 12.96
N CYS A 210 4.37 13.79 12.39
CA CYS A 210 3.21 14.12 11.56
C CYS A 210 2.05 14.68 12.41
N THR A 211 1.48 15.79 11.95
CA THR A 211 0.33 16.47 12.59
C THR A 211 -0.92 16.51 11.71
N CYS A 212 -0.94 15.77 10.60
CA CYS A 212 -2.08 15.69 9.68
C CYS A 212 -2.47 14.23 9.37
N ASP A 213 -3.67 14.03 8.80
CA ASP A 213 -4.14 12.73 8.30
C ASP A 213 -3.71 12.46 6.84
N GLY A 214 -2.83 13.30 6.29
CA GLY A 214 -2.36 13.21 4.92
C GLY A 214 -1.59 11.93 4.60
N LYS A 215 -1.71 11.44 3.37
CA LYS A 215 -1.03 10.22 2.89
C LYS A 215 0.28 10.61 2.22
N VAL A 216 1.35 9.85 2.47
CA VAL A 216 2.67 10.03 1.81
C VAL A 216 3.15 8.72 1.18
N SER A 217 2.26 7.73 1.16
CA SER A 217 2.48 6.39 0.64
C SER A 217 1.11 5.82 0.25
N PRO A 218 1.02 5.07 -0.87
CA PRO A 218 -0.21 4.43 -1.28
C PRO A 218 -0.62 3.36 -0.28
N SER A 219 -1.92 3.09 -0.25
CA SER A 219 -2.53 1.99 0.48
C SER A 219 -3.33 1.11 -0.48
N PRO A 220 -3.62 -0.15 -0.12
CA PRO A 220 -4.55 -0.96 -0.89
C PRO A 220 -5.87 -0.22 -1.15
N PRO A 221 -6.43 -0.32 -2.37
CA PRO A 221 -6.00 -1.20 -3.47
C PRO A 221 -5.03 -0.52 -4.45
N CYS A 222 -4.53 0.67 -4.11
CA CYS A 222 -3.73 1.51 -5.00
C CYS A 222 -2.22 1.30 -4.84
N ASP A 223 -1.78 0.43 -3.93
CA ASP A 223 -0.38 0.14 -3.59
C ASP A 223 0.26 -0.96 -4.46
N VAL A 224 -0.29 -1.18 -5.65
CA VAL A 224 0.26 -2.11 -6.64
C VAL A 224 1.12 -1.31 -7.63
N PHE A 225 2.39 -1.68 -7.72
CA PHE A 225 3.38 -1.08 -8.61
C PHE A 225 3.65 -2.01 -9.78
N ARG A 226 4.40 -1.53 -10.78
CA ARG A 226 4.93 -2.36 -11.87
C ARG A 226 6.13 -1.67 -12.51
N ALA A 227 6.86 -2.39 -13.34
CA ALA A 227 8.05 -1.87 -14.03
C ALA A 227 7.74 -0.56 -14.79
N PRO A 228 8.62 0.45 -14.74
CA PRO A 228 8.40 1.73 -15.41
C PRO A 228 8.10 1.60 -16.91
N ASP A 229 7.08 2.32 -17.39
CA ASP A 229 6.76 2.39 -18.82
C ASP A 229 6.45 3.84 -19.25
N THR A 230 7.17 4.34 -20.24
CA THR A 230 7.07 5.73 -20.71
C THR A 230 5.77 6.03 -21.45
N LYS A 231 5.22 5.05 -22.19
CA LYS A 231 3.95 5.20 -22.93
C LYS A 231 2.78 5.24 -21.95
N ARG A 232 2.77 4.35 -20.96
CA ARG A 232 1.79 4.31 -19.88
C ARG A 232 1.83 5.58 -19.05
N LYS A 233 3.02 6.03 -18.64
CA LYS A 233 3.21 7.31 -17.93
C LYS A 233 2.55 8.46 -18.70
N LYS A 234 2.83 8.59 -20.00
CA LYS A 234 2.25 9.64 -20.84
C LYS A 234 0.72 9.58 -20.88
N LYS A 235 0.13 8.37 -21.04
CA LYS A 235 -1.33 8.20 -21.01
C LYS A 235 -1.94 8.62 -19.67
N ILE A 236 -1.30 8.25 -18.57
CA ILE A 236 -1.73 8.64 -17.21
C ILE A 236 -1.63 10.16 -17.03
N GLU A 237 -0.57 10.80 -17.53
CA GLU A 237 -0.42 12.25 -17.50
C GLU A 237 -1.54 12.96 -18.29
N GLU A 238 -1.83 12.49 -19.50
CA GLU A 238 -2.91 13.03 -20.34
C GLU A 238 -4.29 12.86 -19.69
N GLU A 239 -4.56 11.70 -19.07
CA GLU A 239 -5.81 11.45 -18.35
C GLU A 239 -5.92 12.32 -17.08
N TRP A 240 -4.84 12.43 -16.32
CA TRP A 240 -4.77 13.32 -15.15
C TRP A 240 -5.00 14.77 -15.54
N ASP A 241 -4.40 15.26 -16.63
CA ASP A 241 -4.55 16.64 -17.08
C ASP A 241 -6.01 16.99 -17.41
N ARG A 242 -6.76 16.04 -17.98
CA ARG A 242 -8.22 16.19 -18.20
C ARG A 242 -9.01 16.15 -16.89
N TYR A 243 -8.59 15.32 -15.93
CA TYR A 243 -9.32 15.10 -14.68
C TYR A 243 -9.03 16.16 -13.59
N ARG A 244 -7.87 16.81 -13.64
CA ARG A 244 -7.34 17.70 -12.59
C ARG A 244 -8.30 18.78 -12.14
N GLU A 245 -8.96 19.47 -13.08
CA GLU A 245 -9.87 20.56 -12.74
C GLU A 245 -11.17 20.06 -12.10
N TRP A 246 -11.64 18.88 -12.49
CA TRP A 246 -12.74 18.21 -11.79
C TRP A 246 -12.32 17.84 -10.37
N TYR A 247 -11.13 17.25 -10.20
CA TYR A 247 -10.61 16.85 -8.89
C TYR A 247 -10.52 18.03 -7.92
N LYS A 248 -10.01 19.19 -8.35
CA LYS A 248 -9.94 20.40 -7.51
C LYS A 248 -11.32 20.86 -7.04
N LYS A 249 -12.32 20.85 -7.94
CA LYS A 249 -13.70 21.23 -7.60
C LYS A 249 -14.34 20.25 -6.62
N ASP A 250 -14.15 18.95 -6.84
CA ASP A 250 -14.66 17.90 -5.96
C ASP A 250 -13.98 17.94 -4.59
N HIS A 251 -12.65 18.13 -4.56
CA HIS A 251 -11.90 18.31 -3.32
C HIS A 251 -12.43 19.48 -2.48
N HIS A 252 -12.68 20.64 -3.10
CA HIS A 252 -13.29 21.79 -2.41
C HIS A 252 -14.68 21.43 -1.88
N LYS A 253 -15.52 20.76 -2.68
CA LYS A 253 -16.86 20.34 -2.27
C LYS A 253 -16.84 19.37 -1.08
N VAL A 254 -15.92 18.41 -1.07
CA VAL A 254 -15.84 17.34 -0.06
C VAL A 254 -15.17 17.82 1.23
N HIS A 255 -14.09 18.60 1.11
CA HIS A 255 -13.25 18.98 2.24
C HIS A 255 -13.40 20.43 2.69
N GLY A 256 -14.12 21.27 1.93
CA GLY A 256 -14.23 22.71 2.21
C GLY A 256 -12.92 23.47 1.99
N VAL A 257 -11.93 22.87 1.33
CA VAL A 257 -10.60 23.45 1.09
C VAL A 257 -10.38 23.63 -0.41
N GLU A 258 -10.28 24.88 -0.84
CA GLU A 258 -9.93 25.25 -2.21
C GLU A 258 -8.43 25.05 -2.46
N LEU A 259 -8.10 24.21 -3.45
CA LEU A 259 -6.72 23.96 -3.85
C LEU A 259 -6.21 25.09 -4.75
N ARG A 260 -5.22 25.83 -4.26
CA ARG A 260 -4.63 26.98 -4.95
C ARG A 260 -3.59 26.56 -5.98
N ASP A 261 -3.48 27.30 -7.07
CA ASP A 261 -2.43 27.11 -8.06
C ASP A 261 -1.09 27.73 -7.61
N SER A 262 -0.02 27.46 -8.37
CA SER A 262 1.32 27.95 -8.04
C SER A 262 1.43 29.47 -8.07
N ASN A 263 0.61 30.17 -8.86
CA ASN A 263 0.63 31.63 -8.90
C ASN A 263 0.02 32.21 -7.62
N ALA A 264 -1.16 31.73 -7.23
CA ALA A 264 -1.81 32.14 -6.00
C ALA A 264 -0.96 31.81 -4.75
N LEU A 265 -0.28 30.66 -4.75
CA LEU A 265 0.66 30.29 -3.69
C LEU A 265 1.88 31.21 -3.67
N LEU A 266 2.45 31.55 -4.84
CA LEU A 266 3.55 32.51 -4.94
C LEU A 266 3.17 33.89 -4.38
N GLU A 267 1.97 34.40 -4.69
CA GLU A 267 1.48 35.66 -4.12
C GLU A 267 1.40 35.61 -2.58
N THR A 268 1.04 34.44 -2.03
CA THR A 268 1.00 34.25 -0.57
C THR A 268 2.40 34.28 0.04
N LEU A 269 3.38 33.66 -0.63
CA LEU A 269 4.76 33.71 -0.18
C LEU A 269 5.32 35.14 -0.24
N LEU A 270 4.94 35.90 -1.26
CA LEU A 270 5.36 37.29 -1.47
C LEU A 270 4.71 38.29 -0.51
N ALA A 271 3.53 37.97 0.05
CA ALA A 271 2.80 38.85 0.96
C ALA A 271 3.57 39.25 2.22
N ARG A 272 4.64 38.51 2.58
CA ARG A 272 5.53 38.85 3.69
C ARG A 272 6.49 40.01 3.39
N TYR A 273 6.61 40.43 2.13
CA TYR A 273 7.51 41.48 1.65
C TYR A 273 6.73 42.75 1.28
N SER A 274 7.38 43.90 1.37
CA SER A 274 6.81 45.18 0.94
C SER A 274 6.54 45.21 -0.57
N ALA A 275 5.62 46.07 -1.01
CA ALA A 275 5.30 46.23 -2.43
C ALA A 275 6.55 46.61 -3.28
N ALA A 276 7.48 47.37 -2.71
CA ALA A 276 8.74 47.73 -3.37
C ALA A 276 9.65 46.51 -3.58
N GLU A 277 9.80 45.67 -2.55
CA GLU A 277 10.57 44.43 -2.62
C GLU A 277 9.95 43.45 -3.61
N GLN A 278 8.62 43.27 -3.57
CA GLN A 278 7.92 42.41 -4.52
C GLN A 278 8.15 42.86 -5.97
N LYS A 279 8.08 44.18 -6.24
CA LYS A 279 8.38 44.74 -7.57
C LYS A 279 9.82 44.47 -7.99
N ALA A 280 10.77 44.64 -7.07
CA ALA A 280 12.18 44.38 -7.32
C ALA A 280 12.44 42.89 -7.60
N MET A 281 11.84 41.98 -6.83
CA MET A 281 11.93 40.53 -7.04
C MET A 281 11.40 40.12 -8.42
N ARG A 282 10.22 40.61 -8.80
CA ARG A 282 9.64 40.32 -10.13
C ARG A 282 10.47 40.89 -11.27
N ALA A 283 11.08 42.06 -11.08
CA ALA A 283 11.97 42.64 -12.08
C ALA A 283 13.19 41.76 -12.37
N THR A 284 13.63 40.93 -11.41
CA THR A 284 14.74 40.00 -11.65
C THR A 284 14.46 39.00 -12.77
N THR A 285 13.20 38.71 -13.12
CA THR A 285 12.82 37.78 -14.22
C THR A 285 13.35 38.22 -15.58
N LYS A 286 13.68 39.50 -15.74
CA LYS A 286 14.26 40.06 -16.97
C LYS A 286 15.78 39.88 -17.05
N LEU A 287 16.44 39.43 -15.98
CA LEU A 287 17.88 39.16 -15.97
C LEU A 287 18.20 37.89 -16.76
N SER A 288 19.38 37.86 -17.38
CA SER A 288 19.90 36.64 -18.01
C SER A 288 20.11 35.53 -16.97
N LYS A 289 20.14 34.26 -17.40
CA LYS A 289 20.36 33.11 -16.51
C LYS A 289 21.61 33.27 -15.64
N THR A 290 22.71 33.74 -16.21
CA THR A 290 23.98 34.01 -15.50
C THR A 290 23.86 35.18 -14.52
N ALA A 291 23.13 36.24 -14.88
CA ALA A 291 22.89 37.37 -13.99
C ALA A 291 21.96 37.01 -12.83
N ARG A 292 20.96 36.15 -13.06
CA ARG A 292 20.09 35.61 -12.00
C ARG A 292 20.86 34.78 -11.00
N SER A 293 21.74 33.88 -11.46
CA SER A 293 22.52 33.02 -10.56
C SER A 293 23.56 33.77 -9.71
N ALA A 294 23.89 35.01 -10.06
CA ALA A 294 24.75 35.88 -9.24
C ALA A 294 23.96 36.83 -8.32
N ASN A 295 22.65 36.98 -8.50
CA ASN A 295 21.83 37.95 -7.79
C ASN A 295 21.05 37.31 -6.63
N SER A 296 21.27 37.79 -5.39
CA SER A 296 20.62 37.24 -4.19
C SER A 296 19.09 37.38 -4.19
N LEU A 297 18.58 38.52 -4.67
CA LEU A 297 17.15 38.77 -4.78
C LEU A 297 16.49 37.82 -5.80
N ALA A 298 17.18 37.57 -6.92
CA ALA A 298 16.73 36.63 -7.94
C ALA A 298 16.68 35.20 -7.39
N LYS A 299 17.72 34.76 -6.67
CA LYS A 299 17.74 33.45 -6.00
C LYS A 299 16.60 33.27 -5.01
N ASN A 300 16.32 34.28 -4.19
CA ASN A 300 15.21 34.23 -3.24
C ASN A 300 13.87 34.13 -3.96
N PHE A 301 13.69 34.87 -5.05
CA PHE A 301 12.49 34.80 -5.86
C PHE A 301 12.34 33.43 -6.56
N ASP A 302 13.42 32.90 -7.15
CA ASP A 302 13.47 31.57 -7.76
C ASP A 302 13.09 30.48 -6.74
N ALA A 303 13.64 30.55 -5.52
CA ALA A 303 13.31 29.61 -4.46
C ALA A 303 11.83 29.66 -4.07
N MET A 304 11.22 30.86 -4.02
CA MET A 304 9.78 31.00 -3.77
C MET A 304 8.93 30.46 -4.92
N GLN A 305 9.36 30.64 -6.18
CA GLN A 305 8.68 30.05 -7.34
C GLN A 305 8.71 28.52 -7.26
N VAL A 306 9.87 27.94 -6.95
CA VAL A 306 10.00 26.48 -6.75
C VAL A 306 9.11 26.00 -5.61
N ALA A 307 9.13 26.66 -4.45
CA ALA A 307 8.29 26.30 -3.32
C ALA A 307 6.79 26.39 -3.66
N ALA A 308 6.36 27.43 -4.35
CA ALA A 308 4.98 27.58 -4.80
C ALA A 308 4.57 26.48 -5.79
N HIS A 309 5.47 26.10 -6.71
CA HIS A 309 5.24 24.98 -7.61
C HIS A 309 5.14 23.64 -6.89
N GLN A 310 6.00 23.39 -5.88
CA GLN A 310 5.95 22.18 -5.06
C GLN A 310 4.64 22.10 -4.25
N LEU A 311 4.25 23.18 -3.58
CA LEU A 311 2.99 23.26 -2.83
C LEU A 311 1.74 23.08 -3.70
N ALA A 312 1.79 23.52 -4.96
CA ALA A 312 0.69 23.37 -5.92
C ALA A 312 0.52 21.94 -6.45
N ARG A 313 1.49 21.03 -6.21
CA ARG A 313 1.43 19.68 -6.75
C ARG A 313 0.29 18.88 -6.13
N ILE A 314 -0.29 18.03 -6.96
CA ILE A 314 -1.14 16.92 -6.52
C ILE A 314 -0.40 15.67 -6.95
N ASN A 315 0.27 15.03 -6.00
CA ASN A 315 1.14 13.90 -6.25
C ASN A 315 0.34 12.62 -6.37
N HIS A 316 0.82 11.71 -7.22
CA HIS A 316 0.32 10.35 -7.29
C HIS A 316 1.12 9.50 -6.30
N LEU A 317 0.46 8.91 -5.31
CA LEU A 317 1.10 8.14 -4.25
C LEU A 317 1.81 6.90 -4.81
N THR A 318 1.12 6.15 -5.66
CA THR A 318 1.78 5.27 -6.63
C THR A 318 2.15 6.13 -7.83
N PRO A 319 3.44 6.24 -8.19
CA PRO A 319 3.86 7.17 -9.23
C PRO A 319 3.33 6.77 -10.59
N LYS A 320 3.24 7.75 -11.50
CA LYS A 320 2.65 7.56 -12.83
C LYS A 320 3.42 6.53 -13.66
N GLU A 321 4.75 6.54 -13.57
CA GLU A 321 5.62 5.52 -14.19
C GLU A 321 5.36 4.11 -13.67
N ALA A 322 4.94 3.94 -12.42
CA ALA A 322 4.56 2.65 -11.83
C ALA A 322 3.10 2.27 -12.11
N GLY A 323 2.37 3.08 -12.90
CA GLY A 323 0.97 2.87 -13.19
C GLY A 323 0.01 3.37 -12.11
N GLY A 324 0.35 4.49 -11.47
CA GLY A 324 -0.53 5.20 -10.55
C GLY A 324 -1.84 5.64 -11.20
N CYS A 325 -2.96 5.34 -10.56
CA CYS A 325 -4.28 5.73 -11.05
C CYS A 325 -4.43 7.27 -11.09
N PRO A 326 -4.82 7.87 -12.23
CA PRO A 326 -5.00 9.31 -12.38
C PRO A 326 -6.30 9.85 -11.78
N THR A 327 -7.29 8.99 -11.54
CA THR A 327 -8.67 9.41 -11.23
C THR A 327 -9.16 8.97 -9.86
N ASN A 328 -8.48 8.05 -9.19
CA ASN A 328 -8.88 7.62 -7.86
C ASN A 328 -8.24 8.49 -6.79
N HIS A 329 -9.08 9.12 -5.96
CA HIS A 329 -8.67 9.96 -4.83
C HIS A 329 -7.73 9.26 -3.85
N ASN A 330 -7.82 7.94 -3.70
CA ASN A 330 -6.92 7.19 -2.84
C ASN A 330 -5.47 7.17 -3.34
N ASN A 331 -5.23 7.53 -4.60
CA ASN A 331 -3.90 7.67 -5.17
C ASN A 331 -3.45 9.14 -5.30
N LEU A 332 -4.30 10.12 -4.98
CA LEU A 332 -4.02 11.54 -5.21
C LEU A 332 -3.87 12.29 -3.89
N GLN A 333 -2.74 12.98 -3.71
CA GLN A 333 -2.48 13.77 -2.51
C GLN A 333 -2.06 15.21 -2.86
N PRO A 334 -2.87 16.23 -2.51
CA PRO A 334 -2.49 17.63 -2.66
C PRO A 334 -1.44 18.02 -1.61
N GLN A 335 -0.32 18.57 -2.06
CA GLN A 335 0.80 18.99 -1.20
C GLN A 335 0.39 20.02 -0.15
N GLN A 336 -0.35 21.06 -0.56
CA GLN A 336 -0.85 22.11 0.33
C GLN A 336 -1.81 21.66 1.45
N THR A 337 -2.25 20.40 1.45
CA THR A 337 -3.10 19.83 2.53
C THR A 337 -2.30 19.04 3.57
N LEU A 338 -1.02 18.81 3.32
CA LEU A 338 -0.12 18.08 4.20
C LEU A 338 0.49 19.02 5.25
N CYS A 339 0.79 18.50 6.44
CA CYS A 339 1.70 19.17 7.37
C CYS A 339 3.13 19.20 6.80
N ASP A 340 3.98 20.09 7.32
CA ASP A 340 5.37 20.27 6.85
C ASP A 340 6.17 18.96 6.78
N ILE A 341 6.00 18.08 7.76
CA ILE A 341 6.66 16.76 7.78
C ILE A 341 6.18 15.88 6.63
N CYS A 342 4.87 15.85 6.36
CA CYS A 342 4.35 15.06 5.25
C CYS A 342 4.69 15.68 3.90
N GLN A 343 4.71 17.01 3.78
CA GLN A 343 5.19 17.68 2.58
C GLN A 343 6.64 17.28 2.29
N PHE A 344 7.51 17.33 3.29
CA PHE A 344 8.90 16.90 3.17
C PHE A 344 9.02 15.45 2.68
N ILE A 345 8.30 14.51 3.32
CA ILE A 345 8.38 13.09 2.94
C ILE A 345 7.90 12.87 1.51
N ASP A 346 6.72 13.39 1.17
CA ASP A 346 6.11 13.20 -0.14
C ASP A 346 6.96 13.85 -1.24
N GLN A 347 7.49 15.06 -0.99
CA GLN A 347 8.39 15.76 -1.89
C GLN A 347 9.74 15.02 -2.04
N HIS A 348 10.29 14.48 -0.96
CA HIS A 348 11.54 13.73 -1.00
C HIS A 348 11.41 12.46 -1.86
N ILE A 349 10.31 11.72 -1.71
CA ILE A 349 10.02 10.55 -2.55
C ILE A 349 9.86 10.99 -4.01
N THR A 350 9.08 12.04 -4.27
CA THR A 350 8.84 12.52 -5.65
C THR A 350 10.09 13.07 -6.33
N ASP A 351 10.96 13.81 -5.64
CA ASP A 351 12.10 14.47 -6.29
C ASP A 351 13.37 13.62 -6.30
N HIS A 352 13.52 12.65 -5.39
CA HIS A 352 14.76 11.88 -5.22
C HIS A 352 14.61 10.37 -5.42
N TRP A 353 13.38 9.84 -5.39
CA TRP A 353 13.14 8.41 -5.58
C TRP A 353 12.52 8.11 -6.93
N GLN A 354 11.66 9.02 -7.40
CA GLN A 354 11.02 8.98 -8.71
C GLN A 354 11.95 9.72 -9.69
N GLY A 355 12.40 9.04 -10.74
CA GLY A 355 13.43 9.52 -11.67
C GLY A 355 13.58 8.60 -12.84
#